data_AF-A0A9W7G0P6-F1
#
_entry.id   AF-A0A9W7G0P6-F1
#
_cell.length_a   1.000
_cell.length_b   1.000
_cell.length_c   1.000
_cell.angle_alpha   90.00
_cell.angle_beta   90.00
_cell.angle_gamma   90.00
#
_symmetry.space_group_name_H-M   'P 1'
#
loop_
_entity.id
_entity.type
_entity.pdbx_description
1 polymer ?
#
loop_
_entity_poly.entity_id
_entity_poly.type
_entity_poly.pdbx_seq_one_letter_code
_entity_poly.pdbx_strand_id
1 'polypeptide(L)'
;MGNSAAVDVKKSKMEIYRALKSEIVQIQLKLEQEGKKDSLSEEEFSQLAGEELASSLGVSEDLIRAITTSASPTKSSSHKSPSHFEAIKEPSPAVESSGLPAEAPPTAAPPAPEELVNLASPPRSITPAPLQSVDAERVMKLLRQATASRFHHFVVGGDGSEASGVAFDTALALRKAKGKFYVLHVEDTGKNEYLPGNMKWDAIREDAEVRLATKVPKEYFSMERIVKDPGESTRTKFVGRINEIETPMFVCLGWVGRKGPKSDPTVLGSVSNVCMRTCNHPVIICKSVPPPNTPLSYALCVAEEKRGLQALEAVLALAKPVDEVAVLYCYEDESARASLQGAFEATFEENGYDKDRVKFLPLLKEAGRPVHETISGHVNETGYTFCVTAPDPELVREDISVSEHIVKSCKSNMIFLKVQK
;
A
#
# COMPACT_ATOMS: atom_id res chain seq x y z
N MET A 1 -29.30 -18.46 14.87
CA MET A 1 -28.37 -17.30 14.84
C MET A 1 -28.11 -16.81 13.41
N GLY A 2 -29.14 -16.64 12.56
CA GLY A 2 -28.97 -16.32 11.13
C GLY A 2 -29.41 -14.92 10.68
N ASN A 3 -29.93 -14.07 11.58
CA ASN A 3 -30.50 -12.77 11.20
C ASN A 3 -29.57 -11.57 11.40
N SER A 4 -28.41 -11.71 12.06
CA SER A 4 -27.53 -10.56 12.35
C SER A 4 -26.83 -10.04 11.09
N ALA A 5 -26.19 -10.94 10.32
CA ALA A 5 -25.40 -10.55 9.15
C ALA A 5 -26.23 -9.88 8.04
N ALA A 6 -27.50 -10.28 7.86
CA ALA A 6 -28.38 -9.69 6.87
C ALA A 6 -28.85 -8.26 7.24
N VAL A 7 -28.91 -7.95 8.53
CA VAL A 7 -29.27 -6.61 9.03
C VAL A 7 -28.09 -5.66 8.87
N ASP A 8 -26.86 -6.12 9.14
CA ASP A 8 -25.65 -5.31 9.02
C ASP A 8 -25.36 -4.91 7.56
N VAL A 9 -25.55 -5.83 6.60
CA VAL A 9 -25.39 -5.52 5.17
C VAL A 9 -26.41 -4.50 4.68
N LYS A 10 -27.66 -4.56 5.16
CA LYS A 10 -28.70 -3.57 4.80
C LYS A 10 -28.39 -2.19 5.37
N LYS A 11 -27.90 -2.13 6.61
CA LYS A 11 -27.52 -0.87 7.27
C LYS A 11 -26.37 -0.20 6.52
N SER A 12 -25.32 -0.95 6.20
CA SER A 12 -24.16 -0.45 5.45
C SER A 12 -24.54 0.06 4.04
N LYS A 13 -25.42 -0.66 3.31
CA LYS A 13 -25.91 -0.19 2.01
C LYS A 13 -26.69 1.13 2.09
N MET A 14 -27.49 1.31 3.13
CA MET A 14 -28.24 2.55 3.34
C MET A 14 -27.34 3.74 3.69
N GLU A 15 -26.27 3.53 4.43
CA GLU A 15 -25.28 4.57 4.75
C GLU A 15 -24.51 5.01 3.50
N ILE A 16 -24.06 4.05 2.68
CA ILE A 16 -23.42 4.34 1.39
C ILE A 16 -24.37 5.12 0.47
N TYR A 17 -25.64 4.71 0.40
CA TYR A 17 -26.64 5.41 -0.41
C TYR A 17 -26.86 6.86 0.05
N ARG A 18 -26.94 7.10 1.37
CA ARG A 18 -27.07 8.46 1.92
C ARG A 18 -25.86 9.33 1.59
N ALA A 19 -24.65 8.78 1.72
CA ALA A 19 -23.42 9.49 1.38
C ALA A 19 -23.39 9.86 -0.10
N LEU A 20 -23.68 8.92 -1.00
CA LEU A 20 -23.72 9.17 -2.45
C LEU A 20 -24.80 10.20 -2.82
N LYS A 21 -25.97 10.13 -2.20
CA LYS A 21 -27.04 11.11 -2.45
C LYS A 21 -26.65 12.51 -2.00
N SER A 22 -25.96 12.64 -0.87
CA SER A 22 -25.43 13.92 -0.39
C SER A 22 -24.42 14.51 -1.38
N GLU A 23 -23.48 13.70 -1.89
CA GLU A 23 -22.50 14.13 -2.89
C GLU A 23 -23.14 14.54 -4.22
N ILE A 24 -24.14 13.79 -4.70
CA ILE A 24 -24.90 14.18 -5.91
C ILE A 24 -25.51 15.57 -5.74
N VAL A 25 -26.11 15.87 -4.57
CA VAL A 25 -26.71 17.18 -4.31
C VAL A 25 -25.66 18.29 -4.31
N GLN A 26 -24.47 18.05 -3.73
CA GLN A 26 -23.38 19.03 -3.75
C GLN A 26 -22.88 19.30 -5.18
N ILE A 27 -22.74 18.26 -5.99
CA ILE A 27 -22.35 18.37 -7.40
C ILE A 27 -23.42 19.12 -8.19
N GLN A 28 -24.70 18.81 -7.98
CA GLN A 28 -25.80 19.54 -8.61
C GLN A 28 -25.73 21.03 -8.25
N LEU A 29 -25.63 21.38 -6.97
CA LEU A 29 -25.49 22.78 -6.54
C LEU A 29 -24.30 23.50 -7.19
N LYS A 30 -23.15 22.82 -7.31
CA LYS A 30 -21.99 23.36 -8.03
C LYS A 30 -22.30 23.62 -9.51
N LEU A 31 -22.93 22.67 -10.20
CA LEU A 31 -23.32 22.82 -11.60
C LEU A 31 -24.39 23.92 -11.80
N GLU A 32 -25.27 24.13 -10.82
CA GLU A 32 -26.22 25.26 -10.82
C GLU A 32 -25.49 26.60 -10.71
N GLN A 33 -24.51 26.72 -9.81
CA GLN A 33 -23.68 27.92 -9.65
C GLN A 33 -22.86 28.25 -10.90
N GLU A 34 -22.48 27.23 -11.68
CA GLU A 34 -21.83 27.39 -13.00
C GLU A 34 -22.81 27.78 -14.12
N GLY A 35 -24.11 27.91 -13.84
CA GLY A 35 -25.14 28.27 -14.80
C GLY A 35 -25.54 27.13 -15.75
N LYS A 36 -25.12 25.88 -15.48
CA LYS A 36 -25.40 24.75 -16.39
C LYS A 36 -26.85 24.27 -16.34
N LYS A 37 -27.55 24.50 -15.23
CA LYS A 37 -28.95 24.08 -15.04
C LYS A 37 -29.89 24.69 -16.08
N ASP A 38 -29.70 25.96 -16.42
CA ASP A 38 -30.57 26.67 -17.37
C ASP A 38 -30.32 26.26 -18.83
N SER A 39 -29.19 25.59 -19.10
CA SER A 39 -28.76 25.19 -20.45
C SER A 39 -29.04 23.72 -20.79
N LEU A 40 -29.47 22.92 -19.81
CA LEU A 40 -29.64 21.47 -19.93
C LEU A 40 -31.05 21.07 -19.49
N SER A 41 -31.58 20.01 -20.09
CA SER A 41 -32.76 19.35 -19.53
C SER A 41 -32.47 18.74 -18.15
N GLU A 42 -33.51 18.46 -17.36
CA GLU A 42 -33.35 17.86 -16.02
C GLU A 42 -32.67 16.48 -16.07
N GLU A 43 -32.90 15.71 -17.15
CA GLU A 43 -32.24 14.43 -17.40
C GLU A 43 -30.75 14.62 -17.72
N GLU A 44 -30.40 15.54 -18.63
CA GLU A 44 -29.00 15.86 -18.97
C GLU A 44 -28.24 16.42 -17.77
N PHE A 45 -28.90 17.25 -16.95
CA PHE A 45 -28.32 17.81 -15.73
C PHE A 45 -28.04 16.73 -14.69
N SER A 46 -28.98 15.79 -14.51
CA SER A 46 -28.82 14.64 -13.62
C SER A 46 -27.75 13.68 -14.10
N GLN A 47 -27.68 13.46 -15.42
CA GLN A 47 -26.63 12.65 -16.05
C GLN A 47 -25.25 13.28 -15.84
N LEU A 48 -25.11 14.58 -16.11
CA LEU A 48 -23.84 15.31 -15.91
C LEU A 48 -23.37 15.25 -14.45
N ALA A 49 -24.29 15.38 -13.49
CA ALA A 49 -23.96 15.21 -12.07
C ALA A 49 -23.48 13.77 -11.74
N GLY A 50 -24.09 12.76 -12.36
CA GLY A 50 -23.69 11.37 -12.25
C GLY A 50 -22.30 11.08 -12.84
N GLU A 51 -21.98 11.68 -13.99
CA GLU A 51 -20.68 11.58 -14.65
C GLU A 51 -19.58 12.26 -13.81
N GLU A 52 -19.84 13.45 -13.29
CA GLU A 52 -18.90 14.17 -12.41
C GLU A 52 -18.66 13.38 -11.10
N LEU A 53 -19.72 12.79 -10.53
CA LEU A 53 -19.58 11.92 -9.36
C LEU A 53 -18.76 10.67 -9.67
N ALA A 54 -19.06 9.97 -10.76
CA ALA A 54 -18.32 8.79 -11.21
C ALA A 54 -16.83 9.11 -11.41
N SER A 55 -16.53 10.25 -12.06
CA SER A 55 -15.17 10.76 -12.26
C SER A 55 -14.46 11.06 -10.94
N SER A 56 -15.15 11.69 -9.98
CA SER A 56 -14.59 12.05 -8.67
C SER A 56 -14.29 10.84 -7.77
N LEU A 57 -15.09 9.78 -7.90
CA LEU A 57 -14.95 8.52 -7.16
C LEU A 57 -14.07 7.51 -7.89
N GLY A 58 -13.77 7.73 -9.17
CA GLY A 58 -12.98 6.81 -9.99
C GLY A 58 -13.72 5.49 -10.27
N VAL A 59 -15.04 5.53 -10.40
CA VAL A 59 -15.91 4.38 -10.71
C VAL A 59 -16.63 4.58 -12.04
N SER A 60 -17.21 3.54 -12.62
CA SER A 60 -18.00 3.66 -13.85
C SER A 60 -19.35 4.32 -13.61
N GLU A 61 -19.86 5.02 -14.63
CA GLU A 61 -21.19 5.65 -14.59
C GLU A 61 -22.31 4.62 -14.36
N ASP A 62 -22.19 3.44 -14.97
CA ASP A 62 -23.15 2.33 -14.82
C ASP A 62 -23.28 1.87 -13.36
N LEU A 63 -22.18 1.89 -12.59
CA LEU A 63 -22.20 1.51 -11.18
C LEU A 63 -22.95 2.56 -10.35
N ILE A 64 -22.73 3.86 -10.63
CA ILE A 64 -23.47 4.95 -9.98
C ILE A 64 -24.96 4.87 -10.34
N ARG A 65 -25.31 4.69 -11.62
CA ARG A 65 -26.70 4.51 -12.07
C ARG A 65 -27.36 3.30 -11.43
N ALA A 66 -26.67 2.17 -11.33
CA ALA A 66 -27.21 0.97 -10.70
C ALA A 66 -27.51 1.22 -9.21
N ILE A 67 -26.65 1.95 -8.50
CA ILE A 67 -26.85 2.27 -7.09
C ILE A 67 -27.99 3.26 -6.89
N THR A 68 -28.12 4.28 -7.75
CA THR A 68 -29.15 5.31 -7.62
C THR A 68 -30.54 4.83 -8.08
N THR A 69 -30.62 4.02 -9.13
CA THR A 69 -31.90 3.51 -9.65
C THR A 69 -32.46 2.32 -8.87
N SER A 70 -31.61 1.42 -8.34
CA SER A 70 -32.05 0.24 -7.58
C SER A 70 -32.66 0.54 -6.21
N ALA A 71 -32.50 1.75 -5.69
CA ALA A 71 -33.00 2.16 -4.37
C ALA A 71 -34.35 2.91 -4.41
N SER A 72 -34.94 3.12 -5.59
CA SER A 72 -36.28 3.69 -5.68
C SER A 72 -37.31 2.69 -5.15
N PRO A 73 -38.13 3.04 -4.14
CA PRO A 73 -39.13 2.11 -3.61
C PRO A 73 -40.20 1.87 -4.67
N THR A 74 -40.08 0.77 -5.42
CA THR A 74 -41.14 0.26 -6.28
C THR A 74 -42.34 -0.07 -5.39
N LYS A 75 -43.44 0.66 -5.55
CA LYS A 75 -44.75 0.29 -4.99
C LYS A 75 -45.04 -1.15 -5.41
N SER A 76 -45.08 -2.07 -4.44
CA SER A 76 -45.28 -3.49 -4.68
C SER A 76 -46.71 -3.75 -5.20
N SER A 77 -46.85 -4.02 -6.50
CA SER A 77 -48.01 -4.72 -7.04
C SER A 77 -47.80 -6.21 -6.83
N SER A 78 -48.68 -6.84 -6.05
CA SER A 78 -48.68 -8.28 -5.81
C SER A 78 -48.89 -9.06 -7.11
N HIS A 79 -47.89 -9.84 -7.54
CA HIS A 79 -48.13 -10.94 -8.47
C HIS A 79 -47.45 -12.22 -7.99
N LYS A 80 -48.27 -13.27 -8.02
CA LYS A 80 -48.04 -14.64 -7.58
C LYS A 80 -46.89 -15.30 -8.35
N SER A 81 -46.07 -16.03 -7.60
CA SER A 81 -45.09 -16.99 -8.08
C SER A 81 -45.76 -18.21 -8.73
N PRO A 82 -45.09 -18.84 -9.71
CA PRO A 82 -45.15 -20.27 -9.86
C PRO A 82 -43.77 -20.90 -9.62
N SER A 83 -43.81 -21.91 -8.75
CA SER A 83 -42.80 -22.93 -8.51
C SER A 83 -42.50 -23.74 -9.78
N HIS A 84 -41.22 -23.92 -10.12
CA HIS A 84 -40.67 -25.16 -10.66
C HIS A 84 -39.16 -25.01 -10.85
N PHE A 85 -38.36 -25.75 -10.09
CA PHE A 85 -37.03 -26.17 -10.52
C PHE A 85 -36.80 -27.60 -10.02
N GLU A 86 -36.72 -28.51 -10.98
CA GLU A 86 -36.35 -29.91 -10.79
C GLU A 86 -34.86 -30.03 -10.50
N ALA A 87 -34.53 -30.94 -9.59
CA ALA A 87 -33.16 -31.28 -9.23
C ALA A 87 -32.52 -32.14 -10.33
N ILE A 88 -31.44 -31.63 -10.93
CA ILE A 88 -30.58 -32.43 -11.81
C ILE A 88 -29.63 -33.24 -10.90
N LYS A 89 -29.78 -34.57 -10.95
CA LYS A 89 -28.82 -35.55 -10.42
C LYS A 89 -27.63 -35.63 -11.37
N GLU A 90 -26.43 -35.34 -10.89
CA GLU A 90 -25.19 -35.72 -11.56
C GLU A 90 -24.77 -37.15 -11.15
N PRO A 91 -24.32 -38.00 -12.10
CA PRO A 91 -23.76 -39.31 -11.78
C PRO A 91 -22.25 -39.21 -11.47
N SER A 92 -21.85 -39.78 -10.33
CA SER A 92 -20.44 -40.07 -10.00
C SER A 92 -19.84 -41.09 -11.00
N PRO A 93 -18.63 -40.85 -11.54
CA PRO A 93 -17.85 -41.92 -12.15
C PRO A 93 -16.97 -42.63 -11.11
N ALA A 94 -16.85 -43.93 -11.33
CA ALA A 94 -16.12 -44.90 -10.52
C ALA A 94 -14.61 -44.61 -10.46
N VAL A 95 -14.06 -44.87 -9.28
CA VAL A 95 -12.61 -44.86 -9.01
C VAL A 95 -12.03 -46.19 -9.48
N GLU A 96 -11.31 -46.18 -10.59
CA GLU A 96 -10.43 -47.29 -10.98
C GLU A 96 -9.03 -47.07 -10.38
N SER A 97 -8.61 -48.02 -9.55
CA SER A 97 -7.30 -48.07 -8.93
C SER A 97 -6.27 -48.68 -9.89
N SER A 98 -5.52 -47.84 -10.59
CA SER A 98 -4.35 -48.28 -11.36
C SER A 98 -3.08 -48.24 -10.50
N GLY A 99 -2.43 -49.40 -10.37
CA GLY A 99 -1.21 -49.60 -9.57
C GLY A 99 -0.01 -48.78 -10.05
N LEU A 100 0.76 -48.31 -9.07
CA LEU A 100 2.04 -47.64 -9.27
C LEU A 100 3.16 -48.69 -9.43
N PRO A 101 4.06 -48.55 -10.42
CA PRO A 101 5.29 -49.33 -10.50
C PRO A 101 6.36 -48.79 -9.54
N ALA A 102 7.21 -49.71 -9.07
CA ALA A 102 8.25 -49.54 -8.06
C ALA A 102 9.26 -48.42 -8.37
N GLU A 103 9.64 -47.69 -7.32
CA GLU A 103 10.71 -46.69 -7.29
C GLU A 103 12.05 -47.29 -7.70
N ALA A 104 12.71 -46.65 -8.65
CA ALA A 104 14.13 -46.86 -8.94
C ALA A 104 14.99 -46.12 -7.88
N PRO A 105 16.16 -46.67 -7.51
CA PRO A 105 17.02 -46.07 -6.49
C PRO A 105 17.63 -44.74 -6.95
N PRO A 106 17.88 -43.79 -6.03
CA PRO A 106 18.39 -42.47 -6.36
C PRO A 106 19.83 -42.55 -6.90
N THR A 107 20.02 -41.98 -8.08
CA THR A 107 21.32 -41.76 -8.69
C THR A 107 22.07 -40.68 -7.91
N ALA A 108 23.32 -40.96 -7.55
CA ALA A 108 24.16 -40.07 -6.76
C ALA A 108 24.31 -38.68 -7.43
N ALA A 109 24.04 -37.63 -6.66
CA ALA A 109 24.25 -36.25 -7.08
C ALA A 109 25.75 -35.99 -7.32
N PRO A 110 26.11 -35.25 -8.38
CA PRO A 110 27.50 -34.84 -8.59
C PRO A 110 27.97 -33.91 -7.46
N PRO A 111 29.26 -33.97 -7.07
CA PRO A 111 29.79 -33.16 -5.98
C PRO A 111 29.69 -31.66 -6.32
N ALA A 112 29.21 -30.89 -5.34
CA ALA A 112 29.18 -29.44 -5.41
C ALA A 112 30.62 -28.89 -5.58
N PRO A 113 30.83 -27.85 -6.40
CA PRO A 113 32.13 -27.22 -6.53
C PRO A 113 32.56 -26.62 -5.20
N GLU A 114 33.80 -26.93 -4.79
CA GLU A 114 34.44 -26.45 -3.57
C GLU A 114 34.30 -24.93 -3.44
N GLU A 115 33.54 -24.49 -2.43
CA GLU A 115 33.46 -23.09 -2.02
C GLU A 115 34.85 -22.66 -1.52
N LEU A 116 35.51 -21.83 -2.31
CA LEU A 116 36.57 -20.95 -1.86
C LEU A 116 36.07 -20.17 -0.64
N VAL A 117 36.61 -20.54 0.52
CA VAL A 117 36.45 -19.85 1.80
C VAL A 117 36.90 -18.40 1.61
N ASN A 118 35.93 -17.53 1.35
CA ASN A 118 36.13 -16.10 1.23
C ASN A 118 36.37 -15.56 2.65
N LEU A 119 37.63 -15.21 2.93
CA LEU A 119 38.04 -14.43 4.10
C LEU A 119 37.08 -13.25 4.28
N ALA A 120 36.33 -13.29 5.37
CA ALA A 120 35.38 -12.26 5.77
C ALA A 120 36.10 -10.92 5.89
N SER A 121 36.08 -10.14 4.80
CA SER A 121 36.46 -8.74 4.85
C SER A 121 35.52 -8.06 5.85
N PRO A 122 36.04 -7.24 6.80
CA PRO A 122 35.19 -6.52 7.73
C PRO A 122 34.16 -5.71 6.93
N PRO A 123 32.91 -5.60 7.41
CA PRO A 123 31.89 -4.83 6.73
C PRO A 123 32.43 -3.41 6.53
N ARG A 124 32.65 -3.02 5.25
CA ARG A 124 33.09 -1.67 4.93
C ARG A 124 32.07 -0.72 5.56
N SER A 125 32.53 0.09 6.52
CA SER A 125 31.76 1.21 7.05
C SER A 125 31.43 2.11 5.86
N ILE A 126 30.17 2.05 5.41
CA ILE A 126 29.67 2.94 4.38
C ILE A 126 29.38 4.22 5.13
N THR A 127 30.31 5.18 5.10
CA THR A 127 29.98 6.55 5.49
C THR A 127 28.92 7.01 4.50
N PRO A 128 27.66 7.22 4.93
CA PRO A 128 26.62 7.67 4.02
C PRO A 128 27.10 9.02 3.44
N ALA A 129 26.98 9.18 2.13
CA ALA A 129 27.15 10.49 1.52
C ALA A 129 26.28 11.49 2.31
N PRO A 130 26.78 12.72 2.58
CA PRO A 130 26.00 13.70 3.31
C PRO A 130 24.63 13.81 2.66
N LEU A 131 23.58 13.49 3.44
CA LEU A 131 22.21 13.59 3.01
C LEU A 131 22.03 15.01 2.49
N GLN A 132 21.78 15.15 1.18
CA GLN A 132 21.24 16.41 0.68
C GLN A 132 19.97 16.66 1.50
N SER A 133 19.91 17.81 2.17
CA SER A 133 18.75 18.22 2.94
C SER A 133 17.53 18.12 2.03
N VAL A 134 16.63 17.20 2.37
CA VAL A 134 15.38 17.01 1.65
C VAL A 134 14.48 18.14 2.09
N ASP A 135 14.09 18.99 1.14
CA ASP A 135 13.16 20.07 1.39
C ASP A 135 11.81 19.49 1.88
N ALA A 136 11.57 19.60 3.19
CA ALA A 136 10.36 19.09 3.83
C ALA A 136 9.10 19.80 3.31
N GLU A 137 9.21 21.08 2.97
CA GLU A 137 8.11 21.84 2.40
C GLU A 137 7.75 21.30 1.01
N ARG A 138 8.76 20.95 0.20
CA ARG A 138 8.55 20.26 -1.08
C ARG A 138 7.82 18.93 -0.89
N VAL A 139 8.26 18.09 0.05
CA VAL A 139 7.61 16.77 0.28
C VAL A 139 6.16 16.95 0.72
N MET A 140 5.88 17.86 1.66
CA MET A 140 4.52 18.12 2.13
C MET A 140 3.63 18.74 1.04
N LYS A 141 4.18 19.63 0.22
CA LYS A 141 3.48 20.18 -0.95
C LYS A 141 3.09 19.07 -1.92
N LEU A 142 4.02 18.15 -2.22
CA LEU A 142 3.75 17.00 -3.08
C LEU A 142 2.70 16.06 -2.47
N LEU A 143 2.76 15.78 -1.16
CA LEU A 143 1.76 14.97 -0.46
C LEU A 143 0.37 15.61 -0.51
N ARG A 144 0.27 16.91 -0.22
CA ARG A 144 -1.00 17.64 -0.28
C ARG A 144 -1.58 17.68 -1.68
N GLN A 145 -0.73 17.90 -2.69
CA GLN A 145 -1.15 17.80 -4.09
C GLN A 145 -1.68 16.41 -4.43
N ALA A 146 -1.06 15.36 -3.88
CA ALA A 146 -1.46 14.00 -4.14
C ALA A 146 -2.75 13.60 -3.37
N THR A 147 -2.92 14.09 -2.15
CA THR A 147 -4.18 13.99 -1.38
C THR A 147 -5.31 14.70 -2.10
N ALA A 148 -5.08 15.94 -2.57
CA ALA A 148 -6.06 16.74 -3.31
C ALA A 148 -6.41 16.14 -4.67
N SER A 149 -5.40 15.64 -5.42
CA SER A 149 -5.64 15.01 -6.71
C SER A 149 -6.31 13.65 -6.58
N ARG A 150 -6.23 13.01 -5.40
CA ARG A 150 -6.63 11.61 -5.15
C ARG A 150 -5.86 10.59 -6.00
N PHE A 151 -4.77 10.99 -6.66
CA PHE A 151 -3.95 10.10 -7.49
C PHE A 151 -2.49 10.16 -7.08
N HIS A 152 -1.95 8.99 -6.75
CA HIS A 152 -0.55 8.81 -6.35
C HIS A 152 0.21 8.08 -7.43
N HIS A 153 1.45 8.50 -7.67
CA HIS A 153 2.35 7.70 -8.48
C HIS A 153 3.04 6.65 -7.61
N PHE A 154 3.38 5.52 -8.21
CA PHE A 154 4.10 4.45 -7.52
C PHE A 154 5.36 4.10 -8.31
N VAL A 155 6.47 3.98 -7.61
CA VAL A 155 7.71 3.41 -8.14
C VAL A 155 7.93 2.06 -7.47
N VAL A 156 8.12 1.03 -8.27
CA VAL A 156 8.41 -0.33 -7.80
C VAL A 156 9.82 -0.71 -8.22
N GLY A 157 10.63 -1.17 -7.26
CA GLY A 157 11.92 -1.78 -7.56
C GLY A 157 11.75 -3.22 -8.04
N GLY A 158 12.08 -3.51 -9.30
CA GLY A 158 12.01 -4.84 -9.89
C GLY A 158 13.37 -5.52 -9.98
N ASP A 159 13.53 -6.70 -9.39
CA ASP A 159 14.73 -7.54 -9.51
C ASP A 159 14.43 -9.00 -9.88
N GLY A 160 13.17 -9.30 -10.22
CA GLY A 160 12.68 -10.65 -10.54
C GLY A 160 12.54 -11.57 -9.33
N SER A 161 12.77 -11.07 -8.11
CA SER A 161 12.53 -11.83 -6.89
C SER A 161 11.05 -11.84 -6.51
N GLU A 162 10.64 -12.86 -5.75
CA GLU A 162 9.28 -12.96 -5.19
C GLU A 162 8.92 -11.71 -4.37
N ALA A 163 9.85 -11.18 -3.57
CA ALA A 163 9.62 -9.98 -2.77
C ALA A 163 9.40 -8.72 -3.63
N SER A 164 10.07 -8.61 -4.79
CA SER A 164 9.76 -7.55 -5.77
C SER A 164 8.38 -7.74 -6.40
N GLY A 165 7.95 -8.99 -6.62
CA GLY A 165 6.60 -9.33 -7.05
C GLY A 165 5.53 -8.91 -6.04
N VAL A 166 5.78 -9.15 -4.74
CA VAL A 166 4.91 -8.69 -3.64
C VAL A 166 4.83 -7.16 -3.63
N ALA A 167 5.96 -6.47 -3.76
CA ALA A 167 5.97 -5.00 -3.80
C ALA A 167 5.18 -4.44 -4.99
N PHE A 168 5.28 -5.10 -6.14
CA PHE A 168 4.51 -4.76 -7.33
C PHE A 168 3.01 -4.90 -7.10
N ASP A 169 2.54 -6.05 -6.58
CA ASP A 169 1.11 -6.27 -6.35
C ASP A 169 0.56 -5.36 -5.25
N THR A 170 1.36 -5.08 -4.20
CA THR A 170 0.98 -4.11 -3.16
C THR A 170 0.82 -2.71 -3.75
N ALA A 171 1.76 -2.25 -4.58
CA ALA A 171 1.64 -0.96 -5.26
C ALA A 171 0.38 -0.91 -6.14
N LEU A 172 0.07 -2.01 -6.84
CA LEU A 172 -1.09 -2.09 -7.71
C LEU A 172 -2.41 -2.08 -6.94
N ALA A 173 -2.46 -2.72 -5.76
CA ALA A 173 -3.61 -2.71 -4.86
C ALA A 173 -3.89 -1.33 -4.24
N LEU A 174 -2.83 -0.55 -4.01
CA LEU A 174 -2.89 0.82 -3.50
C LEU A 174 -3.16 1.88 -4.59
N ARG A 175 -2.89 1.55 -5.85
CA ARG A 175 -3.04 2.47 -6.98
C ARG A 175 -4.50 2.89 -7.19
N LYS A 176 -4.71 4.19 -7.35
CA LYS A 176 -5.97 4.82 -7.78
C LYS A 176 -5.92 5.08 -9.31
N ALA A 177 -7.08 5.16 -9.97
CA ALA A 177 -7.24 5.00 -11.42
C ALA A 177 -6.30 5.85 -12.33
N LYS A 178 -5.94 7.08 -11.95
CA LYS A 178 -5.06 7.97 -12.75
C LYS A 178 -3.61 8.08 -12.25
N GLY A 179 -3.24 7.30 -11.23
CA GLY A 179 -1.86 7.26 -10.74
C GLY A 179 -0.93 6.60 -11.75
N LYS A 180 0.27 7.16 -11.97
CA LYS A 180 1.31 6.53 -12.80
C LYS A 180 2.01 5.40 -12.04
N PHE A 181 2.40 4.36 -12.77
CA PHE A 181 3.06 3.18 -12.22
C PHE A 181 4.42 2.99 -12.91
N TYR A 182 5.49 3.11 -12.15
CA TYR A 182 6.86 3.04 -12.64
C TYR A 182 7.51 1.76 -12.14
N VAL A 183 8.11 0.99 -13.03
CA VAL A 183 8.93 -0.18 -12.67
C VAL A 183 10.38 0.16 -12.96
N LEU A 184 11.22 0.21 -11.93
CA LEU A 184 12.63 0.51 -12.07
C LEU A 184 13.46 -0.75 -11.82
N HIS A 185 14.31 -1.10 -12.78
CA HIS A 185 15.28 -2.17 -12.65
C HIS A 185 16.70 -1.60 -12.76
N VAL A 186 17.55 -1.92 -11.79
CA VAL A 186 18.98 -1.59 -11.87
C VAL A 186 19.74 -2.83 -12.33
N GLU A 187 20.19 -2.79 -13.58
CA GLU A 187 20.94 -3.85 -14.22
C GLU A 187 22.42 -3.79 -13.83
N ASP A 188 22.96 -4.94 -13.42
CA ASP A 188 24.39 -5.13 -13.17
C ASP A 188 24.93 -6.03 -14.27
N THR A 189 25.49 -5.44 -15.32
CA THR A 189 25.90 -6.15 -16.55
C THR A 189 26.86 -7.30 -16.29
N GLY A 190 27.72 -7.18 -15.28
CA GLY A 190 28.62 -8.25 -14.84
C GLY A 190 27.91 -9.46 -14.22
N LYS A 191 26.58 -9.42 -14.03
CA LYS A 191 25.76 -10.53 -13.55
C LYS A 191 24.92 -11.20 -14.62
N ASN A 192 24.79 -10.60 -15.80
CA ASN A 192 23.83 -11.03 -16.83
C ASN A 192 24.06 -12.45 -17.35
N GLU A 193 25.32 -12.91 -17.32
CA GLU A 193 25.69 -14.24 -17.80
C GLU A 193 25.16 -15.36 -16.88
N TYR A 194 25.18 -15.16 -15.56
CA TYR A 194 24.82 -16.19 -14.57
C TYR A 194 23.48 -15.93 -13.85
N LEU A 195 22.84 -14.78 -14.09
CA LEU A 195 21.51 -14.52 -13.56
C LEU A 195 20.48 -15.49 -14.16
N PRO A 196 19.60 -16.09 -13.34
CA PRO A 196 18.44 -16.84 -13.82
C PRO A 196 17.63 -16.03 -14.84
N GLY A 197 17.06 -16.71 -15.84
CA GLY A 197 16.34 -16.04 -16.94
C GLY A 197 15.22 -15.10 -16.46
N ASN A 198 14.47 -15.50 -15.45
CA ASN A 198 13.38 -14.72 -14.83
C ASN A 198 13.87 -13.48 -14.05
N MET A 199 15.17 -13.33 -13.83
CA MET A 199 15.78 -12.17 -13.17
C MET A 199 16.52 -11.25 -14.15
N LYS A 200 16.49 -11.55 -15.45
CA LYS A 200 17.02 -10.68 -16.50
C LYS A 200 15.98 -9.63 -16.86
N TRP A 201 16.46 -8.47 -17.33
CA TRP A 201 15.59 -7.34 -17.66
C TRP A 201 14.44 -7.70 -18.59
N ASP A 202 14.68 -8.45 -19.67
CA ASP A 202 13.63 -8.75 -20.64
C ASP A 202 12.47 -9.55 -20.01
N ALA A 203 12.78 -10.53 -19.16
CA ALA A 203 11.77 -11.30 -18.44
C ALA A 203 11.03 -10.46 -17.38
N ILE A 204 11.75 -9.61 -16.65
CA ILE A 204 11.15 -8.69 -15.67
C ILE A 204 10.21 -7.70 -16.36
N ARG A 205 10.62 -7.15 -17.52
CA ARG A 205 9.81 -6.25 -18.33
C ARG A 205 8.57 -6.96 -18.86
N GLU A 206 8.72 -8.15 -19.43
CA GLU A 206 7.60 -8.92 -19.95
C GLU A 206 6.58 -9.27 -18.86
N ASP A 207 7.03 -9.76 -17.69
CA ASP A 207 6.14 -10.02 -16.54
C ASP A 207 5.38 -8.75 -16.10
N ALA A 208 6.09 -7.63 -15.97
CA ALA A 208 5.49 -6.36 -15.61
C ALA A 208 4.46 -5.88 -16.64
N GLU A 209 4.77 -5.98 -17.94
CA GLU A 209 3.87 -5.62 -19.03
C GLU A 209 2.58 -6.46 -18.99
N VAL A 210 2.70 -7.78 -18.85
CA VAL A 210 1.56 -8.69 -18.78
C VAL A 210 0.67 -8.35 -17.58
N ARG A 211 1.28 -8.12 -16.41
CA ARG A 211 0.54 -7.80 -15.17
C ARG A 211 -0.15 -6.43 -15.22
N LEU A 212 0.42 -5.46 -15.93
CA LEU A 212 -0.13 -4.11 -16.08
C LEU A 212 -1.17 -4.02 -17.19
N ALA A 213 -1.01 -4.74 -18.30
CA ALA A 213 -1.83 -4.61 -19.50
C ALA A 213 -3.34 -4.72 -19.25
N THR A 214 -3.77 -5.49 -18.25
CA THR A 214 -5.19 -5.69 -17.90
C THR A 214 -5.72 -4.71 -16.85
N LYS A 215 -4.85 -3.98 -16.16
CA LYS A 215 -5.20 -3.21 -14.95
C LYS A 215 -4.81 -1.73 -15.02
N VAL A 216 -3.86 -1.38 -15.88
CA VAL A 216 -3.30 -0.03 -16.00
C VAL A 216 -3.17 0.32 -17.48
N PRO A 217 -3.84 1.38 -17.97
CA PRO A 217 -3.66 1.84 -19.34
C PRO A 217 -2.20 2.20 -19.62
N LYS A 218 -1.76 2.02 -20.88
CA LYS A 218 -0.36 2.11 -21.28
C LYS A 218 0.26 3.49 -21.00
N GLU A 219 -0.53 4.55 -21.07
CA GLU A 219 -0.13 5.92 -20.77
C GLU A 219 0.12 6.18 -19.27
N TYR A 220 -0.35 5.29 -18.40
CA TYR A 220 -0.18 5.38 -16.95
C TYR A 220 0.88 4.43 -16.40
N PHE A 221 1.66 3.75 -17.23
CA PHE A 221 2.83 3.03 -16.73
C PHE A 221 4.06 3.18 -17.61
N SER A 222 5.22 3.03 -16.98
CA SER A 222 6.50 2.99 -17.68
C SER A 222 7.47 2.07 -16.96
N MET A 223 8.32 1.40 -17.71
CA MET A 223 9.37 0.55 -17.16
C MET A 223 10.72 1.12 -17.60
N GLU A 224 11.65 1.24 -16.67
CA GLU A 224 12.95 1.82 -16.90
C GLU A 224 14.04 0.84 -16.48
N ARG A 225 15.01 0.67 -17.38
CA ARG A 225 16.23 -0.08 -17.13
C ARG A 225 17.36 0.90 -16.88
N ILE A 226 17.99 0.79 -15.71
CA ILE A 226 19.09 1.63 -15.29
C ILE A 226 20.35 0.77 -15.26
N VAL A 227 21.29 1.04 -16.15
CA VAL A 227 22.57 0.33 -16.15
C VAL A 227 23.47 0.92 -15.07
N LYS A 228 23.97 0.07 -14.18
CA LYS A 228 24.84 0.45 -13.07
C LYS A 228 26.26 0.74 -13.56
N ASP A 229 26.86 1.83 -13.09
CA ASP A 229 28.24 2.16 -13.45
C ASP A 229 29.26 1.19 -12.78
N PRO A 230 30.44 0.95 -13.38
CA PRO A 230 31.49 0.14 -12.77
C PRO A 230 31.89 0.68 -11.39
N GLY A 231 31.88 -0.19 -10.37
CA GLY A 231 32.20 0.17 -8.98
C GLY A 231 31.03 0.79 -8.20
N GLU A 232 29.95 1.19 -8.85
CA GLU A 232 28.75 1.67 -8.18
C GLU A 232 27.96 0.50 -7.58
N SER A 233 27.22 0.76 -6.49
CA SER A 233 26.35 -0.23 -5.87
C SER A 233 24.89 -0.06 -6.35
N THR A 234 24.17 -1.17 -6.55
CA THR A 234 22.77 -1.17 -7.03
C THR A 234 21.86 -0.25 -6.21
N ARG A 235 22.01 -0.26 -4.88
CA ARG A 235 21.23 0.59 -3.96
C ARG A 235 21.51 2.09 -4.15
N THR A 236 22.76 2.48 -4.42
CA THR A 236 23.14 3.88 -4.66
C THR A 236 22.50 4.37 -5.95
N LYS A 237 22.66 3.61 -7.03
CA LYS A 237 22.10 3.93 -8.33
C LYS A 237 20.56 4.03 -8.31
N PHE A 238 19.92 3.07 -7.63
CA PHE A 238 18.46 3.04 -7.49
C PHE A 238 17.93 4.27 -6.74
N VAL A 239 18.51 4.59 -5.58
CA VAL A 239 18.07 5.75 -4.78
C VAL A 239 18.36 7.06 -5.49
N GLY A 240 19.53 7.18 -6.13
CA GLY A 240 19.90 8.34 -6.94
C GLY A 240 18.82 8.61 -8.00
N ARG A 241 18.47 7.57 -8.77
CA ARG A 241 17.43 7.69 -9.80
C ARG A 241 16.06 8.08 -9.24
N ILE A 242 15.66 7.51 -8.10
CA ILE A 242 14.39 7.85 -7.46
C ILE A 242 14.36 9.31 -7.03
N ASN A 243 15.43 9.79 -6.40
CA ASN A 243 15.51 11.16 -5.89
C ASN A 243 15.55 12.22 -7.01
N GLU A 244 15.84 11.83 -8.25
CA GLU A 244 15.73 12.70 -9.43
C GLU A 244 14.27 12.89 -9.91
N ILE A 245 13.33 12.05 -9.47
CA ILE A 245 11.96 12.12 -9.97
C ILE A 245 11.17 13.16 -9.17
N GLU A 246 10.69 14.20 -9.86
CA GLU A 246 10.11 15.37 -9.19
C GLU A 246 8.62 15.24 -8.82
N THR A 247 7.98 14.14 -9.21
CA THR A 247 6.54 13.94 -9.01
C THR A 247 6.22 13.29 -7.65
N PRO A 248 5.06 13.56 -7.05
CA PRO A 248 4.62 12.88 -5.83
C PRO A 248 4.51 11.38 -6.06
N MET A 249 5.22 10.58 -5.28
CA MET A 249 5.21 9.13 -5.42
C MET A 249 5.44 8.38 -4.10
N PHE A 250 4.98 7.14 -4.08
CA PHE A 250 5.37 6.15 -3.08
C PHE A 250 6.35 5.16 -3.72
N VAL A 251 7.44 4.85 -3.01
CA VAL A 251 8.45 3.89 -3.45
C VAL A 251 8.18 2.55 -2.79
N CYS A 252 7.69 1.57 -3.55
CA CYS A 252 7.39 0.22 -3.07
C CYS A 252 8.57 -0.72 -3.33
N LEU A 253 9.04 -1.36 -2.26
CA LEU A 253 10.17 -2.30 -2.31
C LEU A 253 9.86 -3.57 -1.52
N GLY A 254 10.42 -4.68 -1.96
CA GLY A 254 10.33 -5.94 -1.22
C GLY A 254 11.07 -5.86 0.13
N TRP A 255 10.58 -6.61 1.11
CA TRP A 255 11.23 -6.79 2.42
C TRP A 255 12.66 -7.33 2.29
N VAL A 256 12.82 -8.36 1.45
CA VAL A 256 14.09 -9.02 1.12
C VAL A 256 14.42 -8.80 -0.34
N GLY A 257 15.68 -9.05 -0.72
CA GLY A 257 16.08 -9.05 -2.13
C GLY A 257 16.15 -10.45 -2.73
N ARG A 258 16.66 -10.54 -3.96
CA ARG A 258 16.93 -11.78 -4.72
C ARG A 258 17.38 -13.02 -3.93
N LYS A 259 18.22 -12.87 -2.90
CA LYS A 259 18.76 -14.01 -2.12
C LYS A 259 17.77 -14.56 -1.08
N GLY A 260 16.51 -14.15 -1.12
CA GLY A 260 15.46 -14.61 -0.21
C GLY A 260 15.65 -14.15 1.24
N PRO A 261 14.78 -14.65 2.14
CA PRO A 261 14.92 -14.47 3.58
C PRO A 261 16.30 -14.92 4.07
N LYS A 262 16.87 -14.18 5.02
CA LYS A 262 18.09 -14.59 5.72
C LYS A 262 17.76 -15.46 6.91
N SER A 263 18.76 -16.17 7.42
CA SER A 263 18.65 -16.94 8.68
C SER A 263 18.12 -16.05 9.80
N ASP A 264 18.58 -14.80 9.82
CA ASP A 264 18.00 -13.73 10.61
C ASP A 264 16.88 -13.02 9.81
N PRO A 265 15.59 -13.21 10.17
CA PRO A 265 14.46 -12.60 9.47
C PRO A 265 14.44 -11.07 9.61
N THR A 266 15.25 -10.51 10.51
CA THR A 266 15.36 -9.08 10.74
C THR A 266 16.30 -8.38 9.74
N VAL A 267 16.99 -9.14 8.89
CA VAL A 267 17.87 -8.57 7.86
C VAL A 267 17.05 -8.08 6.66
N LEU A 268 16.96 -6.76 6.55
CA LEU A 268 16.36 -6.08 5.41
C LEU A 268 17.17 -6.23 4.12
N GLY A 269 16.48 -6.22 2.98
CA GLY A 269 17.11 -6.02 1.68
C GLY A 269 17.95 -4.74 1.64
N SER A 270 19.13 -4.78 1.02
CA SER A 270 20.08 -3.66 1.06
C SER A 270 19.56 -2.41 0.35
N VAL A 271 18.77 -2.55 -0.71
CA VAL A 271 18.10 -1.44 -1.40
C VAL A 271 17.02 -0.84 -0.51
N SER A 272 16.14 -1.68 0.04
CA SER A 272 15.08 -1.30 0.98
C SER A 272 15.62 -0.53 2.18
N ASN A 273 16.67 -1.05 2.82
CA ASN A 273 17.33 -0.41 3.95
C ASN A 273 17.91 0.97 3.58
N VAL A 274 18.60 1.09 2.44
CA VAL A 274 19.14 2.39 2.00
C VAL A 274 18.02 3.37 1.64
N CYS A 275 16.95 2.93 0.96
CA CYS A 275 15.82 3.80 0.65
C CYS A 275 15.16 4.33 1.92
N MET A 276 14.91 3.47 2.90
CA MET A 276 14.40 3.87 4.21
C MET A 276 15.23 4.95 4.90
N ARG A 277 16.53 5.04 4.61
CA ARG A 277 17.45 6.02 5.21
C ARG A 277 17.70 7.25 4.33
N THR A 278 17.68 7.11 3.01
CA THR A 278 18.16 8.15 2.07
C THR A 278 17.19 8.58 0.95
N CYS A 279 16.09 7.84 0.73
CA CYS A 279 15.06 8.25 -0.22
C CYS A 279 14.29 9.50 0.25
N ASN A 280 14.00 10.42 -0.68
CA ASN A 280 13.27 11.66 -0.44
C ASN A 280 11.74 11.50 -0.50
N HIS A 281 11.27 10.35 -0.97
CA HIS A 281 9.87 10.01 -1.10
C HIS A 281 9.43 9.05 0.02
N PRO A 282 8.14 9.01 0.37
CA PRO A 282 7.60 7.95 1.21
C PRO A 282 7.96 6.56 0.68
N VAL A 283 8.50 5.70 1.56
CA VAL A 283 8.93 4.35 1.21
C VAL A 283 7.98 3.33 1.81
N ILE A 284 7.49 2.40 1.00
CA ILE A 284 6.67 1.27 1.40
C ILE A 284 7.49 -0.02 1.31
N ILE A 285 7.80 -0.63 2.44
CA ILE A 285 8.42 -1.95 2.49
C ILE A 285 7.32 -3.01 2.55
N CYS A 286 7.23 -3.80 1.50
CA CYS A 286 6.17 -4.77 1.26
C CYS A 286 6.63 -6.15 1.72
N LYS A 287 5.89 -6.71 2.69
CA LYS A 287 6.07 -8.06 3.25
C LYS A 287 4.99 -9.02 2.77
N SER A 288 3.80 -8.51 2.49
CA SER A 288 2.67 -9.29 1.99
C SER A 288 1.82 -8.46 1.03
N VAL A 289 1.13 -9.13 0.13
CA VAL A 289 0.15 -8.49 -0.76
C VAL A 289 -1.13 -8.24 0.06
N PRO A 290 -1.64 -7.00 0.11
CA PRO A 290 -2.93 -6.72 0.72
C PRO A 290 -4.03 -7.56 0.06
N PRO A 291 -4.99 -8.12 0.82
CA PRO A 291 -6.07 -8.88 0.21
C PRO A 291 -6.87 -7.98 -0.76
N PRO A 292 -7.25 -8.48 -1.94
CA PRO A 292 -7.97 -7.69 -2.92
C PRO A 292 -9.37 -7.35 -2.42
N ASN A 293 -9.84 -6.13 -2.70
CA ASN A 293 -11.19 -5.66 -2.38
C ASN A 293 -11.57 -5.69 -0.88
N THR A 294 -10.59 -5.84 0.03
CA THR A 294 -10.83 -5.70 1.47
C THR A 294 -10.48 -4.30 1.93
N PRO A 295 -11.23 -3.73 2.88
CA PRO A 295 -10.80 -2.54 3.62
C PRO A 295 -9.40 -2.76 4.19
N LEU A 296 -8.56 -1.75 4.03
CA LEU A 296 -7.21 -1.74 4.57
C LEU A 296 -7.22 -1.13 5.97
N SER A 297 -6.30 -1.57 6.80
CA SER A 297 -6.11 -1.05 8.16
C SER A 297 -4.70 -0.51 8.34
N TYR A 298 -4.60 0.71 8.86
CA TYR A 298 -3.36 1.45 9.03
C TYR A 298 -3.10 1.74 10.51
N ALA A 299 -1.93 1.36 11.01
CA ALA A 299 -1.43 1.73 12.34
C ALA A 299 -0.36 2.82 12.21
N LEU A 300 -0.73 4.07 12.46
CA LEU A 300 0.18 5.21 12.45
C LEU A 300 0.85 5.38 13.81
N CYS A 301 2.14 5.06 13.89
CA CYS A 301 2.93 5.20 15.12
C CYS A 301 3.46 6.62 15.24
N VAL A 302 2.98 7.35 16.25
CA VAL A 302 3.37 8.75 16.50
C VAL A 302 4.25 8.87 17.72
N ALA A 303 5.29 9.70 17.62
CA ALA A 303 6.15 10.09 18.75
C ALA A 303 6.03 11.59 19.04
N GLU A 304 5.70 12.38 18.02
CA GLU A 304 5.63 13.84 18.03
C GLU A 304 4.40 14.25 17.21
N GLU A 305 3.75 15.33 17.63
CA GLU A 305 2.56 15.88 16.97
C GLU A 305 2.82 16.25 15.50
N LYS A 306 3.74 17.19 15.22
CA LYS A 306 3.99 17.70 13.85
C LYS A 306 4.30 16.58 12.86
N ARG A 307 5.26 15.70 13.17
CA ARG A 307 5.60 14.55 12.31
C ARG A 307 4.47 13.54 12.18
N GLY A 308 3.73 13.29 13.26
CA GLY A 308 2.59 12.39 13.22
C GLY A 308 1.46 12.92 12.33
N LEU A 309 1.19 14.24 12.36
CA LEU A 309 0.22 14.87 11.46
C LEU A 309 0.64 14.77 9.98
N GLN A 310 1.92 14.97 9.69
CA GLN A 310 2.43 14.83 8.32
C GLN A 310 2.34 13.38 7.82
N ALA A 311 2.63 12.42 8.69
CA ALA A 311 2.46 11.00 8.38
C ALA A 311 1.00 10.62 8.20
N LEU A 312 0.11 11.21 8.99
CA LEU A 312 -1.33 11.07 8.85
C LEU A 312 -1.80 11.60 7.48
N GLU A 313 -1.35 12.77 7.03
CA GLU A 313 -1.68 13.30 5.70
C GLU A 313 -1.35 12.27 4.59
N ALA A 314 -0.19 11.61 4.67
CA ALA A 314 0.19 10.60 3.70
C ALA A 314 -0.61 9.29 3.78
N VAL A 315 -0.95 8.84 5.00
CA VAL A 315 -1.85 7.70 5.20
C VAL A 315 -3.20 7.98 4.57
N LEU A 316 -3.75 9.16 4.81
CA LEU A 316 -5.06 9.56 4.30
C LEU A 316 -5.05 9.76 2.79
N ALA A 317 -3.90 10.13 2.22
CA ALA A 317 -3.70 10.14 0.78
C ALA A 317 -3.91 8.73 0.17
N LEU A 318 -3.35 7.69 0.82
CA LEU A 318 -3.46 6.29 0.36
C LEU A 318 -4.83 5.69 0.68
N ALA A 319 -5.34 5.94 1.89
CA ALA A 319 -6.57 5.34 2.39
C ALA A 319 -7.77 5.63 1.48
N LYS A 320 -8.66 4.65 1.40
CA LYS A 320 -9.98 4.72 0.79
C LYS A 320 -11.01 5.08 1.87
N PRO A 321 -12.21 5.55 1.50
CA PRO A 321 -13.27 5.86 2.46
C PRO A 321 -13.74 4.68 3.34
N VAL A 322 -13.42 3.44 2.97
CA VAL A 322 -13.79 2.25 3.76
C VAL A 322 -12.66 1.78 4.68
N ASP A 323 -11.46 2.33 4.52
CA ASP A 323 -10.28 1.92 5.27
C ASP A 323 -10.28 2.53 6.68
N GLU A 324 -9.61 1.84 7.61
CA GLU A 324 -9.46 2.21 9.02
C GLU A 324 -8.07 2.76 9.31
N VAL A 325 -7.98 3.81 10.13
CA VAL A 325 -6.72 4.41 10.57
C VAL A 325 -6.69 4.49 12.09
N ALA A 326 -5.69 3.89 12.70
CA ALA A 326 -5.41 3.96 14.13
C ALA A 326 -4.12 4.74 14.37
N VAL A 327 -4.20 5.83 15.13
CA VAL A 327 -3.04 6.61 15.57
C VAL A 327 -2.56 6.05 16.91
N LEU A 328 -1.44 5.32 16.87
CA LEU A 328 -0.84 4.66 18.01
C LEU A 328 0.16 5.61 18.70
N TYR A 329 -0.11 5.96 19.94
CA TYR A 329 0.83 6.73 20.77
C TYR A 329 1.26 5.92 21.98
N CYS A 330 2.55 5.60 22.07
CA CYS A 330 3.11 4.87 23.20
C CYS A 330 3.52 5.87 24.30
N TYR A 331 2.94 5.73 25.50
CA TYR A 331 3.13 6.67 26.60
C TYR A 331 3.61 5.99 27.88
N GLU A 332 4.34 6.73 28.70
CA GLU A 332 4.80 6.32 30.04
C GLU A 332 4.05 7.05 31.15
N ASP A 333 3.59 8.29 30.87
CA ASP A 333 2.86 9.16 31.78
C ASP A 333 1.53 9.59 31.13
N GLU A 334 0.43 9.48 31.87
CA GLU A 334 -0.91 9.86 31.45
C GLU A 334 -1.03 11.36 31.12
N SER A 335 -0.17 12.21 31.70
CA SER A 335 -0.21 13.66 31.44
C SER A 335 0.09 14.00 29.97
N ALA A 336 1.04 13.29 29.34
CA ALA A 336 1.45 13.51 27.95
C ALA A 336 0.39 13.03 26.94
N ARG A 337 -0.39 12.00 27.31
CA ARG A 337 -1.42 11.40 26.46
C ARG A 337 -2.54 12.37 26.12
N ALA A 338 -3.09 13.07 27.12
CA ALA A 338 -4.29 13.89 26.94
C ALA A 338 -4.06 15.06 25.98
N SER A 339 -2.91 15.71 26.06
CA SER A 339 -2.54 16.83 25.19
C SER A 339 -2.43 16.40 23.72
N LEU A 340 -1.73 15.29 23.46
CA LEU A 340 -1.53 14.80 22.11
C LEU A 340 -2.83 14.27 21.49
N GLN A 341 -3.64 13.54 22.27
CA GLN A 341 -4.94 13.04 21.82
C GLN A 341 -5.84 14.18 21.34
N GLY A 342 -5.96 15.25 22.12
CA GLY A 342 -6.77 16.41 21.75
C GLY A 342 -6.32 17.08 20.45
N ALA A 343 -5.01 17.19 20.22
CA ALA A 343 -4.47 17.77 18.98
C ALA A 343 -4.80 16.93 17.73
N PHE A 344 -4.65 15.61 17.82
CA PHE A 344 -4.99 14.71 16.72
C PHE A 344 -6.49 14.67 16.45
N GLU A 345 -7.32 14.57 17.50
CA GLU A 345 -8.77 14.57 17.36
C GLU A 345 -9.30 15.89 16.78
N ALA A 346 -8.75 17.03 17.19
CA ALA A 346 -9.06 18.33 16.60
C ALA A 346 -8.67 18.35 15.11
N THR A 347 -7.49 17.85 14.76
CA THR A 347 -7.05 17.77 13.37
C THR A 347 -7.95 16.84 12.54
N PHE A 348 -8.44 15.74 13.12
CA PHE A 348 -9.39 14.86 12.46
C PHE A 348 -10.68 15.60 12.11
N GLU A 349 -11.22 16.35 13.07
CA GLU A 349 -12.46 17.11 12.93
C GLU A 349 -12.32 18.27 11.93
N GLU A 350 -11.24 19.06 12.01
CA GLU A 350 -10.97 20.18 11.11
C GLU A 350 -10.87 19.76 9.63
N ASN A 351 -10.37 18.55 9.38
CA ASN A 351 -10.23 18.01 8.02
C ASN A 351 -11.44 17.15 7.59
N GLY A 352 -12.52 17.11 8.40
CA GLY A 352 -13.74 16.37 8.08
C GLY A 352 -13.58 14.86 8.10
N TYR A 353 -12.62 14.33 8.85
CA TYR A 353 -12.44 12.89 9.00
C TYR A 353 -13.49 12.32 9.97
N ASP A 354 -14.06 11.20 9.55
CA ASP A 354 -15.00 10.44 10.35
C ASP A 354 -14.31 9.88 11.61
N LYS A 355 -14.82 10.24 12.78
CA LYS A 355 -14.31 9.80 14.09
C LYS A 355 -14.41 8.28 14.26
N ASP A 356 -15.31 7.62 13.54
CA ASP A 356 -15.42 6.16 13.57
C ASP A 356 -14.30 5.47 12.77
N ARG A 357 -13.66 6.21 11.85
CA ARG A 357 -12.62 5.70 10.94
C ARG A 357 -11.21 6.02 11.38
N VAL A 358 -11.00 7.17 12.00
CA VAL A 358 -9.69 7.59 12.51
C VAL A 358 -9.73 7.62 14.04
N LYS A 359 -9.00 6.70 14.68
CA LYS A 359 -9.03 6.51 16.12
C LYS A 359 -7.66 6.81 16.73
N PHE A 360 -7.64 7.59 17.81
CA PHE A 360 -6.46 7.71 18.64
C PHE A 360 -6.42 6.56 19.66
N LEU A 361 -5.38 5.72 19.58
CA LEU A 361 -5.19 4.55 20.44
C LEU A 361 -3.92 4.72 21.28
N PRO A 362 -4.06 5.15 22.54
CA PRO A 362 -2.94 5.28 23.45
C PRO A 362 -2.52 3.89 23.94
N LEU A 363 -1.23 3.60 23.85
CA LEU A 363 -0.61 2.36 24.27
C LEU A 363 0.24 2.62 25.51
N LEU A 364 -0.16 2.03 26.64
CA LEU A 364 0.64 2.12 27.87
C LEU A 364 1.91 1.30 27.70
N LYS A 365 3.07 1.93 27.89
CA LYS A 365 4.35 1.25 27.90
C LYS A 365 4.60 0.59 29.26
N GLU A 366 4.70 -0.73 29.26
CA GLU A 366 5.07 -1.50 30.46
C GLU A 366 6.50 -1.16 30.92
N ALA A 367 6.71 -1.10 32.23
CA ALA A 367 8.04 -0.82 32.80
C ALA A 367 9.06 -1.88 32.35
N GLY A 368 10.20 -1.42 31.83
CA GLY A 368 11.27 -2.29 31.30
C GLY A 368 11.06 -2.79 29.88
N ARG A 369 9.86 -2.65 29.29
CA ARG A 369 9.59 -3.07 27.91
C ARG A 369 9.99 -1.97 26.91
N PRO A 370 10.78 -2.25 25.87
CA PRO A 370 11.08 -1.26 24.84
C PRO A 370 9.84 -0.78 24.08
N VAL A 371 9.80 0.50 23.70
CA VAL A 371 8.69 1.12 22.94
C VAL A 371 8.34 0.33 21.67
N HIS A 372 9.36 -0.11 20.93
CA HIS A 372 9.15 -0.85 19.68
C HIS A 372 8.45 -2.19 19.91
N GLU A 373 8.69 -2.88 21.05
CA GLU A 373 8.04 -4.15 21.37
C GLU A 373 6.57 -3.96 21.74
N THR A 374 6.25 -2.89 22.47
CA THR A 374 4.85 -2.53 22.78
C THR A 374 4.08 -2.27 21.49
N ILE A 375 4.63 -1.44 20.60
CA ILE A 375 4.00 -1.10 19.32
C ILE A 375 3.90 -2.35 18.43
N SER A 376 4.99 -3.08 18.22
CA SER A 376 4.97 -4.24 17.32
C SER A 376 4.08 -5.36 17.83
N GLY A 377 3.99 -5.55 19.16
CA GLY A 377 3.07 -6.49 19.78
C GLY A 377 1.63 -6.17 19.43
N HIS A 378 1.19 -4.93 19.71
CA HIS A 378 -0.16 -4.47 19.40
C HIS A 378 -0.48 -4.54 17.90
N VAL A 379 0.47 -4.12 17.04
CA VAL A 379 0.29 -4.14 15.58
C VAL A 379 0.10 -5.57 15.06
N ASN A 380 0.92 -6.50 15.55
CA ASN A 380 0.88 -7.91 15.15
C ASN A 380 -0.37 -8.63 15.67
N GLU A 381 -0.79 -8.34 16.90
CA GLU A 381 -1.99 -8.92 17.53
C GLU A 381 -3.27 -8.46 16.82
N THR A 382 -3.35 -7.17 16.49
CA THR A 382 -4.51 -6.61 15.80
C THR A 382 -4.55 -6.99 14.31
N GLY A 383 -3.39 -7.29 13.72
CA GLY A 383 -3.29 -7.69 12.31
C GLY A 383 -3.48 -6.52 11.33
N TYR A 384 -2.94 -5.34 11.66
CA TYR A 384 -3.00 -4.20 10.73
C TYR A 384 -2.34 -4.54 9.39
N THR A 385 -2.89 -4.01 8.29
CA THR A 385 -2.33 -4.23 6.95
C THR A 385 -1.04 -3.43 6.77
N PHE A 386 -1.04 -2.19 7.24
CA PHE A 386 0.09 -1.28 7.19
C PHE A 386 0.43 -0.74 8.58
N CYS A 387 1.72 -0.66 8.89
CA CYS A 387 2.25 0.08 10.02
C CYS A 387 3.09 1.25 9.49
N VAL A 388 2.79 2.45 9.96
CA VAL A 388 3.34 3.70 9.45
C VAL A 388 4.19 4.36 10.52
N THR A 389 5.38 4.80 10.15
CA THR A 389 6.29 5.51 11.06
C THR A 389 6.88 6.74 10.38
N ALA A 390 7.12 7.80 11.16
CA ALA A 390 7.83 8.99 10.71
C ALA A 390 9.15 9.16 11.48
N PRO A 391 10.22 8.43 11.09
CA PRO A 391 11.50 8.50 11.78
C PRO A 391 12.08 9.91 11.73
N ASP A 392 12.84 10.28 12.76
CA ASP A 392 13.59 11.54 12.79
C ASP A 392 14.77 11.43 11.81
N PRO A 393 14.85 12.27 10.76
CA PRO A 393 15.94 12.21 9.79
C PRO A 393 17.27 12.75 10.34
N GLU A 394 17.25 13.58 11.39
CA GLU A 394 18.45 14.18 11.99
C GLU A 394 19.10 13.26 13.03
N LEU A 395 18.39 12.19 13.40
CA LEU A 395 18.79 11.31 14.48
C LEU A 395 19.90 10.37 14.01
N VAL A 396 21.13 10.87 14.01
CA VAL A 396 22.35 10.07 13.85
C VAL A 396 22.53 9.27 15.14
N ARG A 397 22.36 7.94 15.06
CA ARG A 397 22.56 7.02 16.19
C ARG A 397 23.58 5.96 15.84
N GLU A 398 24.35 5.56 16.85
CA GLU A 398 25.16 4.34 16.82
C GLU A 398 24.27 3.09 16.87
N ASP A 399 23.11 3.20 17.52
CA ASP A 399 22.13 2.12 17.69
C ASP A 399 21.00 2.11 16.64
N ILE A 400 20.37 0.94 16.49
CA ILE A 400 19.19 0.73 15.65
C ILE A 400 18.03 1.60 16.15
N SER A 401 17.37 2.34 15.24
CA SER A 401 16.25 3.21 15.60
C SER A 401 15.00 2.41 15.99
N VAL A 402 14.09 3.02 16.77
CA VAL A 402 12.78 2.42 17.12
C VAL A 402 12.02 2.00 15.86
N SER A 403 12.00 2.84 14.83
CA SER A 403 11.38 2.53 13.53
C SER A 403 12.03 1.35 12.82
N GLU A 404 13.36 1.21 12.92
CA GLU A 404 14.09 0.05 12.38
C GLU A 404 13.90 -1.22 13.24
N HIS A 405 13.55 -1.12 14.51
CA HIS A 405 13.06 -2.29 15.25
C HIS A 405 11.64 -2.67 14.84
N ILE A 406 10.74 -1.69 14.72
CA ILE A 406 9.33 -1.90 14.32
C ILE A 406 9.27 -2.55 12.93
N VAL A 407 10.05 -2.08 11.96
CA VAL A 407 10.11 -2.66 10.60
C VAL A 407 10.46 -4.15 10.69
N LYS A 408 11.42 -4.53 11.53
CA LYS A 408 11.94 -5.90 11.72
C LYS A 408 10.94 -6.81 12.42
N SER A 409 10.22 -6.30 13.42
CA SER A 409 9.35 -7.10 14.28
C SER A 409 7.89 -7.17 13.83
N CYS A 410 7.39 -6.18 13.08
CA CYS A 410 6.02 -6.20 12.59
C CYS A 410 5.84 -7.19 11.43
N LYS A 411 4.66 -7.78 11.28
CA LYS A 411 4.28 -8.61 10.12
C LYS A 411 3.63 -7.78 9.01
N SER A 412 3.08 -6.62 9.36
CA SER A 412 2.45 -5.66 8.45
C SER A 412 3.44 -5.08 7.45
N ASN A 413 2.92 -4.64 6.30
CA ASN A 413 3.64 -3.77 5.38
C ASN A 413 4.01 -2.46 6.11
N MET A 414 5.13 -1.85 5.73
CA MET A 414 5.69 -0.73 6.49
C MET A 414 5.75 0.52 5.63
N ILE A 415 5.23 1.64 6.11
CA ILE A 415 5.30 2.94 5.42
C ILE A 415 6.22 3.87 6.22
N PHE A 416 7.24 4.41 5.56
CA PHE A 416 8.19 5.35 6.14
C PHE A 416 8.01 6.73 5.53
N LEU A 417 7.73 7.70 6.39
CA LEU A 417 7.65 9.10 6.03
C LEU A 417 8.82 9.85 6.64
N LYS A 418 9.77 10.23 5.79
CA LYS A 418 10.81 11.15 6.23
C LYS A 418 10.28 12.56 6.16
N VAL A 419 10.22 13.20 7.31
CA VAL A 419 9.96 14.62 7.38
C VAL A 419 11.14 15.30 8.04
N GLN A 420 11.85 16.13 7.27
CA GLN A 420 12.85 17.05 7.82
C GLN A 420 12.12 18.22 8.50
N LYS A 421 12.78 18.85 9.48
CA LYS A 421 12.16 19.88 10.32
C LYS A 421 11.76 21.13 9.56
#